data_AF-A0A2E6HZ22-F1
#
_entry.id   AF-A0A2E6HZ22-F1
#
_cell.length_a   1.000
_cell.length_b   1.000
_cell.length_c   1.000
_cell.angle_alpha   90.00
_cell.angle_beta   90.00
_cell.angle_gamma   90.00
#
_symmetry.space_group_name_H-M   'P 1'
#
loop_
_entity.id
_entity.type
_entity.pdbx_description
1 polymer ?
#
loop_
_entity_poly.entity_id
_entity_poly.type
_entity_poly.pdbx_seq_one_letter_code
_entity_poly.pdbx_strand_id
1 'polypeptide(L)'
;MNRDLKTQVQNLVRIGIALSSERNIEVLLEMIVDESRGLTLADGGTLYVVSPAGKSLDWKILQSGTMGTRKGGISGEPIQLPPVPLSVEGQPNR
;
A
#
# COMPACT_ATOMS: atom_id res chain seq x y z
N MET A 1 27.66 -14.79 0.83
CA MET A 1 27.40 -13.45 0.26
C MET A 1 26.50 -13.44 -0.99
N ASN A 2 26.67 -14.33 -2.00
CA ASN A 2 26.00 -14.17 -3.32
C ASN A 2 24.62 -14.87 -3.48
N ARG A 3 24.18 -15.67 -2.49
CA ARG A 3 22.86 -16.35 -2.54
C ARG A 3 21.70 -15.41 -2.19
N ASP A 4 21.95 -14.46 -1.30
CA ASP A 4 20.90 -13.60 -0.73
C ASP A 4 20.40 -12.57 -1.74
N LEU A 5 21.33 -11.90 -2.44
CA LEU A 5 21.01 -10.98 -3.53
C LEU A 5 20.26 -11.69 -4.67
N LYS A 6 20.69 -12.91 -5.03
CA LYS A 6 20.00 -13.71 -6.05
C LYS A 6 18.56 -14.02 -5.64
N THR A 7 18.33 -14.39 -4.37
CA THR A 7 16.99 -14.60 -3.84
C THR A 7 16.16 -13.32 -3.86
N GLN A 8 16.72 -12.18 -3.43
CA GLN A 8 16.01 -10.89 -3.45
C GLN A 8 15.60 -10.47 -4.86
N VAL A 9 16.50 -10.59 -5.85
CA VAL A 9 16.20 -10.30 -7.25
C VAL A 9 15.12 -11.24 -7.79
N GLN A 10 15.20 -12.54 -7.48
CA GLN A 10 14.16 -13.50 -7.86
C GLN A 10 12.80 -13.18 -7.22
N ASN A 11 12.80 -12.73 -5.97
CA ASN A 11 11.58 -12.32 -5.27
C ASN A 11 10.97 -11.09 -5.96
N LEU A 12 11.77 -10.06 -6.22
CA LEU A 12 11.33 -8.85 -6.94
C LEU A 12 10.74 -9.17 -8.32
N VAL A 13 11.38 -10.07 -9.08
CA VAL A 13 10.85 -10.49 -10.40
C VAL A 13 9.50 -11.20 -10.26
N ARG A 14 9.35 -12.11 -9.29
CA ARG A 14 8.07 -12.81 -9.05
C ARG A 14 6.97 -11.83 -8.64
N ILE A 15 7.28 -10.89 -7.76
CA ILE A 15 6.38 -9.81 -7.33
C ILE A 15 5.95 -8.98 -8.55
N GLY A 16 6.90 -8.54 -9.37
CA GLY A 16 6.60 -7.75 -10.58
C GLY A 16 5.70 -8.50 -11.57
N ILE A 17 5.93 -9.81 -11.77
CA ILE A 17 5.05 -10.64 -12.61
C ILE A 17 3.64 -10.70 -12.01
N ALA A 18 3.52 -11.03 -10.73
CA ALA A 18 2.22 -11.16 -10.05
C ALA A 18 1.43 -9.84 -10.14
N LEU A 19 2.07 -8.72 -9.78
CA LEU A 19 1.48 -7.38 -9.87
C LEU A 19 1.04 -7.03 -11.30
N SER A 20 1.85 -7.35 -12.32
CA SER A 20 1.51 -7.03 -13.72
C SER A 20 0.35 -7.84 -14.28
N SER A 21 0.09 -9.02 -13.71
CA SER A 21 -1.00 -9.91 -14.13
C SER A 21 -2.33 -9.62 -13.42
N GLU A 22 -2.30 -8.92 -12.29
CA GLU A 22 -3.48 -8.60 -11.50
C GLU A 22 -4.29 -7.46 -12.14
N ARG A 23 -5.61 -7.66 -12.24
CA ARG A 23 -6.55 -6.71 -12.86
C ARG A 23 -7.50 -6.08 -11.86
N ASN A 24 -7.69 -6.72 -10.71
CA ASN A 24 -8.48 -6.17 -9.62
C ASN A 24 -7.62 -5.18 -8.83
N ILE A 25 -8.01 -3.90 -8.89
CA ILE A 25 -7.29 -2.82 -8.22
C ILE A 25 -7.18 -3.03 -6.71
N GLU A 26 -8.21 -3.57 -6.04
CA GLU A 26 -8.17 -3.75 -4.59
C GLU A 26 -7.16 -4.85 -4.19
N VAL A 27 -7.08 -5.92 -4.98
CA VAL A 27 -6.06 -6.98 -4.81
C VAL A 27 -4.67 -6.41 -5.09
N LEU A 28 -4.53 -5.66 -6.18
CA LEU A 28 -3.26 -5.07 -6.58
C LEU A 28 -2.70 -4.13 -5.49
N LEU A 29 -3.54 -3.24 -4.95
CA LEU A 29 -3.13 -2.30 -3.91
C LEU A 29 -2.73 -3.03 -2.62
N GLU A 30 -3.45 -4.09 -2.23
CA GLU A 30 -3.09 -4.90 -1.07
C GLU A 30 -1.76 -5.62 -1.26
N MET A 31 -1.56 -6.26 -2.42
CA MET A 31 -0.29 -6.90 -2.78
C MET A 31 0.88 -5.92 -2.74
N ILE A 32 0.73 -4.70 -3.26
CA ILE A 32 1.79 -3.69 -3.23
C ILE A 32 2.24 -3.41 -1.80
N VAL A 33 1.30 -3.23 -0.86
CA VAL A 33 1.65 -2.90 0.53
C VAL A 33 2.22 -4.12 1.26
N ASP A 34 1.65 -5.31 1.06
CA ASP A 34 2.15 -6.54 1.69
C ASP A 34 3.58 -6.87 1.23
N GLU A 35 3.86 -6.78 -0.07
CA GLU A 35 5.20 -7.01 -0.61
C GLU A 35 6.19 -5.91 -0.18
N SER A 36 5.76 -4.65 -0.15
CA SER A 36 6.60 -3.54 0.34
C SER A 36 6.98 -3.72 1.82
N ARG A 37 6.04 -4.16 2.67
CA ARG A 37 6.32 -4.48 4.08
C ARG A 37 7.28 -5.66 4.21
N GLY A 38 7.08 -6.72 3.42
CA GLY A 38 7.97 -7.87 3.40
C GLY A 38 9.41 -7.51 3.00
N LEU A 39 9.57 -6.63 2.00
CA LEU A 39 10.87 -6.17 1.52
C LEU A 39 11.59 -5.23 2.51
N THR A 40 10.83 -4.38 3.21
CA THR A 40 11.38 -3.36 4.13
C THR A 40 11.43 -3.81 5.58
N LEU A 41 10.88 -4.99 5.90
CA LEU A 41 10.66 -5.48 7.26
C LEU A 41 9.80 -4.51 8.10
N ALA A 42 8.89 -3.77 7.46
CA ALA A 42 8.02 -2.82 8.14
C ALA A 42 6.82 -3.51 8.82
N ASP A 43 6.52 -3.11 10.06
CA ASP A 43 5.35 -3.63 10.79
C ASP A 43 4.02 -3.21 10.14
N GLY A 44 3.96 -2.01 9.58
CA GLY A 44 2.74 -1.45 9.02
C GLY A 44 2.94 -0.79 7.67
N GLY A 45 1.83 -0.53 7.00
CA GLY A 45 1.81 0.12 5.70
C GLY A 45 0.44 0.73 5.42
N THR A 46 0.44 1.90 4.81
CA THR A 46 -0.77 2.57 4.33
C THR A 46 -0.57 2.94 2.88
N LEU A 47 -1.63 2.78 2.08
CA LEU A 47 -1.65 3.24 0.70
C LEU A 47 -2.81 4.18 0.49
N TYR A 48 -2.51 5.30 -0.17
CA TYR A 48 -3.48 6.29 -0.57
C TYR A 48 -3.53 6.41 -2.09
N VAL A 49 -4.69 6.79 -2.61
CA VAL A 49 -4.85 7.21 -4.01
C VAL A 49 -5.32 8.64 -4.03
N VAL A 50 -4.80 9.44 -4.96
CA VAL A 50 -5.27 10.82 -5.15
C VAL A 50 -6.74 10.78 -5.57
N SER A 51 -7.58 11.51 -4.84
CA SER A 51 -8.99 11.68 -5.15
C SER A 51 -9.17 12.16 -6.60
N PRO A 52 -10.29 11.82 -7.28
CA PRO A 52 -10.54 12.27 -8.65
C PRO A 52 -10.50 13.79 -8.82
N ALA A 53 -10.85 14.54 -7.77
CA ALA A 53 -10.79 16.00 -7.77
C ALA A 53 -9.37 16.58 -7.60
N GLY A 54 -8.37 15.75 -7.30
CA GLY A 54 -6.99 16.18 -7.12
C GLY A 54 -6.75 17.04 -5.87
N LYS A 55 -7.61 16.93 -4.85
CA LYS A 55 -7.59 17.79 -3.64
C LYS A 55 -7.29 17.06 -2.34
N SER A 56 -7.43 15.74 -2.34
CA SER A 56 -7.18 14.88 -1.18
C SER A 56 -6.59 13.54 -1.58
N LEU A 57 -6.06 12.83 -0.58
CA LEU A 57 -5.62 11.45 -0.61
C LEU A 57 -6.70 10.58 0.05
N ASP A 58 -7.23 9.65 -0.72
CA ASP A 58 -8.24 8.70 -0.27
C ASP A 58 -7.54 7.43 0.23
N TRP A 59 -7.91 7.00 1.43
CA TRP A 59 -7.37 5.79 2.05
C TRP A 59 -7.77 4.55 1.24
N LYS A 60 -6.80 3.67 0.95
CA LYS A 60 -7.05 2.40 0.26
C LYS A 60 -6.62 1.17 1.05
N ILE A 61 -5.47 1.24 1.71
CA ILE A 61 -4.97 0.17 2.57
C ILE A 61 -4.53 0.81 3.89
N LEU A 62 -4.90 0.21 5.01
CA LEU A 62 -4.39 0.55 6.34
C LEU A 62 -4.12 -0.75 7.09
N GLN A 63 -2.83 -1.05 7.34
CA GLN A 63 -2.46 -2.28 8.02
C GLN A 63 -1.27 -2.13 8.98
N SER A 64 -1.31 -2.90 10.07
CA SER A 64 -0.22 -3.07 11.05
C SER A 64 -0.34 -4.45 11.68
N GLY A 65 0.77 -5.17 11.76
CA GLY A 65 0.83 -6.48 12.40
C GLY A 65 0.69 -6.37 13.93
N THR A 66 1.49 -5.51 14.55
CA THR A 66 1.48 -5.31 16.01
C THR A 66 0.14 -4.84 16.55
N MET A 67 -0.59 -4.01 15.80
CA MET A 67 -1.91 -3.51 16.19
C MET A 67 -3.07 -4.40 15.73
N GLY A 68 -2.80 -5.52 15.04
CA GLY A 68 -3.85 -6.38 14.48
C GLY A 68 -4.79 -5.66 13.51
N THR A 69 -4.31 -4.61 12.84
CA THR A 69 -5.11 -3.78 11.94
C THR A 69 -4.94 -4.25 10.51
N ARG A 70 -6.05 -4.51 9.81
CA ARG A 70 -6.08 -4.71 8.35
C ARG A 70 -7.42 -4.22 7.80
N LYS A 71 -7.40 -3.05 7.16
CA LYS A 71 -8.59 -2.35 6.62
C LYS A 71 -8.35 -1.89 5.19
N GLY A 72 -9.42 -1.79 4.43
CA GLY A 72 -9.37 -1.49 3.00
C GLY A 72 -8.94 -2.70 2.16
N GLY A 73 -8.69 -2.51 0.88
CA GLY A 73 -8.34 -3.58 -0.05
C GLY A 73 -9.38 -4.70 -0.06
N ILE A 74 -8.91 -5.95 0.06
CA ILE A 74 -9.75 -7.15 0.08
C ILE A 74 -10.11 -7.64 1.49
N SER A 75 -9.76 -6.88 2.54
CA SER A 75 -10.07 -7.24 3.94
C SER A 75 -11.58 -7.32 4.24
N GLY A 76 -12.41 -6.64 3.45
CA GLY A 76 -13.84 -6.47 3.73
C GLY A 76 -14.15 -5.44 4.83
N GLU A 77 -13.14 -4.93 5.54
CA GLU A 77 -13.31 -3.90 6.56
C GLU A 77 -13.06 -2.49 5.98
N PRO A 78 -14.05 -1.59 5.95
CA PRO A 78 -13.86 -0.26 5.39
C PRO A 78 -13.00 0.64 6.29
N ILE A 79 -12.24 1.54 5.68
CA ILE A 79 -11.50 2.60 6.38
C ILE A 79 -12.47 3.77 6.64
N GLN A 80 -12.79 4.03 7.91
CA GLN A 80 -13.71 5.11 8.32
C GLN A 80 -12.99 6.41 8.69
N LEU A 81 -11.83 6.67 8.09
CA LEU A 81 -11.04 7.88 8.30
C LEU A 81 -11.36 8.91 7.20
N PRO A 82 -11.39 10.22 7.52
CA PRO A 82 -11.60 11.24 6.50
C PRO A 82 -10.43 11.25 5.50
N PRO A 83 -10.68 11.60 4.23
CA PRO A 83 -9.61 11.75 3.25
C PRO A 83 -8.63 12.85 3.68
N VAL A 84 -7.35 12.66 3.40
CA VAL A 84 -6.29 13.59 3.83
C VAL A 84 -6.18 14.71 2.79
N PRO A 85 -6.45 15.98 3.11
CA PRO A 85 -6.37 17.06 2.13
C PRO A 85 -4.93 17.27 1.65
N LEU A 86 -4.72 17.62 0.39
CA LEU A 86 -3.39 17.96 -0.15
C LEU A 86 -2.97 19.40 0.23
N SER A 87 -3.91 20.24 0.66
CA SER A 87 -3.64 21.60 1.12
C SER A 87 -4.54 21.98 2.29
N VAL A 88 -3.97 22.67 3.27
CA VAL A 88 -4.64 23.18 4.46
C VAL A 88 -4.37 24.69 4.51
N GLU A 89 -5.42 25.50 4.62
CA GLU A 89 -5.31 26.98 4.65
C GLU A 89 -4.52 27.58 3.46
N GLY A 90 -4.65 26.95 2.28
CA GLY A 90 -3.96 27.38 1.06
C GLY A 90 -2.48 27.00 0.98
N GLN A 91 -1.95 26.28 1.99
CA GLN A 91 -0.58 25.76 2.00
C GLN A 91 -0.58 24.24 1.75
N PRO A 92 0.48 23.67 1.14
CA PRO A 92 0.63 22.22 1.03
C PRO A 92 0.53 21.54 2.41
N ASN A 93 -0.24 20.46 2.49
CA ASN A 93 -0.32 19.64 3.69
C ASN A 93 0.99 18.84 3.82
N ARG A 94 1.86 19.24 4.75
CA ARG A 94 3.21 18.70 4.97
C ARG A 94 3.31 18.01 6.32
#